data_AF-A0A1G3JLQ5-F1
#
_entry.id   AF-A0A1G3JLQ5-F1
#
_cell.length_a   1.000
_cell.length_b   1.000
_cell.length_c   1.000
_cell.angle_alpha   90.00
_cell.angle_beta   90.00
_cell.angle_gamma   90.00
#
_symmetry.space_group_name_H-M   'P 1'
#
loop_
_entity.id
_entity.type
_entity.pdbx_description
1 polymer ?
#
loop_
_entity_poly.entity_id
_entity_poly.type
_entity_poly.pdbx_seq_one_letter_code
_entity_poly.pdbx_strand_id
1 'polypeptide(L)' 'MKGLFKLAIVTGLGAIALKGWRAWMGDGKVPDDRGAIGSSGIVRDAGPQEGIAQADWDLVDEQSDESFPASDPPGNY' A
#
# COMPACT_ATOMS: atom_id res chain seq x y z
N MET A 1 24.16 -9.59 -48.44
CA MET A 1 23.77 -8.44 -47.58
C MET A 1 22.26 -8.32 -47.32
N LYS A 2 21.37 -8.58 -48.28
CA LYS A 2 19.90 -8.45 -48.10
C LYS A 2 19.31 -9.32 -46.97
N GLY A 3 19.85 -10.53 -46.77
CA GLY A 3 19.41 -11.42 -45.69
C GLY A 3 19.74 -10.89 -44.29
N LEU A 4 20.90 -10.24 -44.14
CA LEU A 4 21.33 -9.67 -42.86
C LEU A 4 20.42 -8.50 -42.44
N PHE A 5 20.01 -7.68 -43.40
CA PHE A 5 19.05 -6.59 -43.19
C PHE A 5 17.67 -7.11 -42.74
N LYS A 6 17.17 -8.18 -43.37
CA LYS A 6 15.90 -8.80 -42.97
C LYS A 6 15.98 -9.39 -41.57
N LEU A 7 17.10 -10.03 -41.23
CA LEU A 7 17.31 -10.57 -39.89
C LEU A 7 17.29 -9.46 -38.84
N ALA A 8 17.99 -8.34 -39.08
CA ALA A 8 18.01 -7.19 -38.17
C ALA A 8 16.61 -6.57 -37.97
N ILE A 9 15.79 -6.51 -39.02
CA ILE A 9 14.41 -6.03 -38.92
C ILE A 9 13.56 -6.98 -38.08
N VAL A 10 13.63 -8.29 -38.33
CA VAL A 10 12.84 -9.29 -37.59
C VAL A 10 13.25 -9.33 -36.11
N THR A 11 14.55 -9.29 -35.81
CA THR A 11 15.01 -9.26 -34.42
C THR A 11 14.67 -7.96 -33.71
N GLY A 12 14.78 -6.82 -34.40
CA GLY A 12 14.36 -5.52 -33.87
C GLY A 12 12.87 -5.47 -33.52
N LEU A 13 12.01 -5.91 -34.45
CA LEU A 13 10.56 -5.98 -34.22
C LEU A 13 10.20 -6.97 -33.10
N GLY A 14 10.85 -8.14 -33.07
CA GLY A 14 10.65 -9.13 -32.01
C GLY A 14 11.03 -8.60 -30.63
N ALA A 15 12.14 -7.87 -30.51
CA ALA A 15 12.59 -7.29 -29.24
C ALA A 15 11.62 -6.22 -28.72
N ILE A 16 11.09 -5.37 -29.60
CA ILE A 16 10.09 -4.35 -29.24
C ILE A 16 8.80 -5.03 -28.76
N ALA A 17 8.30 -6.02 -29.49
CA ALA A 17 7.09 -6.76 -29.12
C ALA A 17 7.24 -7.48 -27.77
N LEU A 18 8.37 -8.17 -27.54
CA LEU A 18 8.66 -8.83 -26.27
C LEU A 18 8.76 -7.86 -25.10
N LYS A 19 9.39 -6.69 -25.30
CA LYS A 19 9.52 -5.66 -24.27
C LYS A 19 8.15 -5.07 -23.91
N GLY A 20 7.32 -4.76 -24.91
CA GLY A 20 5.97 -4.25 -24.70
C GLY A 20 5.07 -5.25 -23.99
N TRP A 21 5.10 -6.52 -24.39
CA TRP A 21 4.33 -7.58 -23.75
C TRP A 21 4.75 -7.81 -22.30
N ARG A 22 6.05 -7.82 -22.00
CA ARG A 22 6.57 -7.90 -20.62
C ARG A 22 6.15 -6.71 -19.75
N ALA A 23 6.20 -5.49 -20.30
CA ALA A 23 5.75 -4.31 -19.58
C ALA A 23 4.24 -4.38 -19.29
N TRP A 24 3.44 -4.88 -20.22
CA TRP A 24 1.99 -5.03 -20.05
C TRP A 24 1.60 -6.13 -19.07
N MET A 25 2.31 -7.26 -19.05
CA MET A 25 2.04 -8.34 -18.08
C MET A 25 2.30 -7.92 -16.63
N GLY A 26 2.99 -6.80 -16.41
CA GLY A 26 3.38 -6.36 -15.09
C GLY A 26 4.46 -7.25 -14.49
N ASP A 27 5.10 -6.77 -13.43
CA ASP A 27 6.22 -7.45 -12.79
C ASP A 27 5.77 -8.58 -11.83
N GLY A 28 4.46 -8.87 -11.77
CA GLY A 28 3.85 -9.82 -10.84
C GLY A 28 4.07 -9.49 -9.35
N LYS A 29 4.69 -8.35 -9.05
CA LYS A 29 4.99 -7.90 -7.71
C LYS A 29 3.70 -7.39 -7.06
N VAL A 30 3.31 -8.04 -5.96
CA VAL A 30 2.35 -7.45 -5.03
C VAL A 30 3.03 -6.19 -4.45
N PRO A 31 2.34 -5.04 -4.38
CA PRO A 31 2.88 -3.86 -3.71
C PRO A 31 3.38 -4.24 -2.32
N ASP A 32 4.60 -3.83 -1.99
CA ASP A 32 5.14 -4.05 -0.65
C ASP A 32 4.56 -2.99 0.28
N ASP A 33 3.53 -3.37 1.03
CA ASP A 33 2.81 -2.47 1.93
C ASP A 33 3.59 -2.15 3.21
N ARG A 34 4.80 -2.69 3.39
CA ARG A 34 5.58 -2.60 4.63
C ARG A 34 6.34 -1.28 4.79
N GLY A 35 6.32 -0.39 3.79
CA GLY A 35 7.05 0.87 3.78
C GLY A 35 8.56 0.70 3.98
N ALA A 36 9.31 1.80 3.95
CA ALA A 36 10.76 1.76 4.17
C ALA A 36 11.09 1.40 5.63
N ILE A 37 12.26 0.78 5.86
CA ILE A 37 12.79 0.52 7.21
C ILE A 37 12.94 1.86 7.96
N GLY A 38 12.26 1.99 9.10
CA GLY A 38 12.21 3.24 9.88
C GLY A 38 11.04 4.17 9.50
N SER A 39 10.17 3.76 8.58
CA SER A 39 8.87 4.40 8.34
C SER A 39 7.75 3.67 9.11
N SER A 40 6.60 4.31 9.26
CA SER A 40 5.38 3.70 9.80
C SER A 40 4.76 2.63 8.89
N GLY A 41 5.37 2.28 7.76
CA GLY A 41 4.72 1.48 6.73
C GLY A 41 3.73 2.28 5.89
N ILE A 42 2.98 1.60 5.01
CA ILE A 42 1.79 2.18 4.39
C ILE A 42 0.70 2.25 5.46
N VAL A 43 0.34 3.46 5.89
CA VAL A 43 -0.82 3.68 6.75
C VAL A 43 -2.06 3.57 5.87
N ARG A 44 -2.82 2.49 6.03
CA ARG A 44 -4.13 2.36 5.37
C ARG A 44 -5.11 3.38 5.94
N ASP A 45 -6.04 3.84 5.13
CA ASP A 45 -7.15 4.63 5.62
C ASP A 45 -7.82 3.87 6.78
N ALA A 46 -8.04 4.58 7.89
CA ALA A 46 -9.07 4.18 8.83
C ALA A 46 -10.34 4.09 7.97
N GLY A 47 -11.04 2.95 8.00
CA GLY A 47 -12.22 2.72 7.16
C GLY A 47 -13.28 3.81 7.32
N PRO A 48 -14.45 3.68 6.66
CA PRO A 48 -15.51 4.68 6.73
C PRO A 48 -15.63 5.25 8.15
N GLN A 49 -15.43 6.56 8.29
CA GLN A 49 -15.55 7.26 9.56
C GLN A 49 -17.04 7.31 9.94
N GLU A 50 -17.58 6.17 10.35
CA GLU A 50 -18.86 6.07 11.06
C GLU A 50 -18.58 6.51 12.50
N GLY A 51 -18.54 7.83 12.71
CA GLY A 51 -18.41 8.44 14.02
C GLY A 51 -19.54 9.44 14.21
N ILE A 52 -20.19 9.39 15.37
CA ILE A 52 -21.06 10.48 15.83
C ILE A 52 -20.23 11.77 15.91
N ALA A 53 -20.83 12.92 15.58
CA ALA A 53 -20.11 14.19 15.72
C ALA A 53 -19.76 14.38 17.20
N GLN A 54 -18.65 15.05 17.51
CA GLN A 54 -18.28 15.30 18.92
C GLN A 54 -19.39 16.01 19.71
N ALA A 55 -20.22 16.82 19.03
CA ALA A 55 -21.37 17.47 19.63
C ALA A 55 -22.51 16.51 20.02
N ASP A 56 -22.53 15.31 19.45
CA ASP A 56 -23.55 14.28 19.67
C ASP A 56 -23.10 13.21 20.67
N TRP A 57 -21.90 13.34 21.26
CA TRP A 57 -21.42 12.44 22.30
C TRP A 57 -22.24 12.60 23.57
N ASP A 58 -22.66 11.47 24.14
CA ASP A 58 -23.31 11.46 25.43
C ASP A 58 -22.41 10.89 26.55
N LEU A 59 -22.94 10.92 27.78
CA LEU A 59 -22.21 10.45 28.95
C LEU A 59 -21.87 8.94 28.86
N VAL A 60 -22.66 8.17 28.14
CA VAL A 60 -22.44 6.72 27.96
C VAL A 60 -21.27 6.49 27.01
N ASP A 61 -21.15 7.29 25.95
CA ASP A 61 -20.00 7.25 25.03
C ASP A 61 -18.68 7.55 25.76
N GLU A 62 -18.67 8.61 26.59
CA GLU A 62 -17.49 9.00 27.39
C GLU A 62 -17.11 7.90 28.39
N GLN A 63 -18.08 7.40 29.14
CA GLN A 63 -17.83 6.32 30.11
C GLN A 63 -17.36 5.04 29.44
N SER A 64 -17.79 4.76 28.22
CA SER A 64 -17.31 3.63 27.44
C SER A 64 -15.85 3.79 27.04
N ASP A 65 -15.41 4.99 26.62
CA ASP A 65 -14.01 5.27 26.25
C ASP A 65 -13.08 5.29 27.49
N GLU A 66 -13.53 5.89 28.60
CA GLU A 66 -12.77 5.96 29.86
C GLU A 66 -12.74 4.62 30.63
N SER A 67 -13.59 3.66 30.30
CA SER A 67 -13.63 2.35 30.95
C SER A 67 -12.43 1.46 30.62
N PHE A 68 -11.69 1.79 29.55
CA PHE A 68 -10.43 1.12 29.27
C PHE A 68 -9.38 1.58 30.27
N PRO A 69 -8.72 0.68 31.00
CA PRO A 69 -7.67 1.07 31.92
C PRO A 69 -6.60 1.83 31.15
N ALA A 70 -6.52 3.14 31.38
CA ALA A 70 -5.35 3.93 31.03
C ALA A 70 -4.15 3.17 31.60
N SER A 71 -3.30 2.72 30.69
CA SER A 71 -2.16 1.86 31.01
C SER A 71 -1.08 2.68 31.70
N ASP A 72 -1.42 3.41 32.76
CA ASP A 72 -0.46 4.15 33.58
C ASP A 72 0.56 3.12 34.06
N PRO A 73 1.80 3.17 33.55
CA PRO A 73 2.81 2.20 33.94
C PRO A 73 3.00 2.35 35.46
N PRO A 74 3.19 1.23 36.19
CA PRO A 74 3.28 1.28 37.64
C PRO A 74 4.35 2.29 38.05
N GLY A 75 3.91 3.33 38.77
CA GLY A 75 4.80 4.25 39.46
C GLY A 75 5.70 3.43 40.37
N ASN A 76 7.00 3.47 40.08
CA ASN A 76 8.06 2.67 40.69
C ASN A 76 7.97 2.72 42.23
N TYR A 77 7.55 1.62 42.86
CA TYR A 77 7.74 1.33 44.30
C TYR A 77 9.04 0.56 44.49
#